data_AF-A0A286HGT1-F1
#
_entry.id   AF-A0A286HGT1-F1
#
_cell.length_a   1.000
_cell.length_b   1.000
_cell.length_c   1.000
_cell.angle_alpha   90.00
_cell.angle_beta   90.00
_cell.angle_gamma   90.00
#
_symmetry.space_group_name_H-M   'P 1'
#
loop_
_entity.id
_entity.type
_entity.pdbx_description
1 polymer ?
#
loop_
_entity_poly.entity_id
_entity_poly.type
_entity_poly.pdbx_seq_one_letter_code
_entity_poly.pdbx_strand_id
1 'polypeptide(L)'
;MTKTLELLSDPINFAVVQLPERNYPGVVIQGDTLNGLVRSLEEMVNLVKSNQSEDLEDLAVGIQMLREQLSAARDFYEATCAKQGIELPYSKRIRDHR
;
A
#
# COMPACT_ATOMS: atom_id res chain seq x y z
N MET A 1 13.35 23.70 8.50
CA MET A 1 14.48 22.76 8.69
C MET A 1 14.35 21.67 7.65
N THR A 2 15.45 21.33 6.97
CA THR A 2 15.48 20.26 5.96
C THR A 2 16.04 19.00 6.61
N LYS A 3 15.37 17.85 6.43
CA LYS A 3 15.89 16.53 6.83
C LYS A 3 16.15 15.72 5.56
N THR A 4 17.29 15.03 5.52
CA THR A 4 17.61 14.10 4.44
C THR A 4 17.04 12.72 4.77
N LEU A 5 16.57 12.00 3.76
CA LEU A 5 16.17 10.61 3.84
C LEU A 5 17.02 9.78 2.90
N GLU A 6 17.18 8.50 3.21
CA GLU A 6 17.84 7.54 2.32
C GLU A 6 16.78 6.86 1.45
N LEU A 7 17.04 6.82 0.15
CA LEU A 7 16.20 6.14 -0.82
C LEU A 7 16.70 4.69 -0.97
N LEU A 8 15.88 3.72 -0.56
CA LEU A 8 16.25 2.30 -0.55
C LEU A 8 15.77 1.54 -1.79
N SER A 9 14.96 2.17 -2.65
CA SER A 9 14.38 1.58 -3.84
C SER A 9 14.17 2.61 -4.96
N ASP A 10 14.05 2.15 -6.21
CA ASP A 10 13.67 3.02 -7.32
C ASP A 10 12.25 3.58 -7.11
N PRO A 11 12.02 4.88 -7.37
CA PRO A 11 10.70 5.49 -7.22
C PRO A 11 9.87 5.29 -8.50
N ILE A 12 8.85 4.44 -8.44
CA ILE A 12 7.82 4.34 -9.49
C ILE A 12 6.54 4.97 -8.95
N ASN A 13 5.60 4.17 -8.42
CA ASN A 13 4.40 4.67 -7.70
C ASN A 13 4.59 4.68 -6.18
N PHE A 14 5.56 3.89 -5.73
CA PHE A 14 5.98 3.73 -4.36
C PHE A 14 7.50 3.83 -4.30
N ALA A 15 8.01 4.35 -3.19
CA ALA A 15 9.43 4.31 -2.88
C ALA A 15 9.62 3.93 -1.42
N VAL A 16 10.57 3.06 -1.14
CA VAL A 16 10.95 2.72 0.23
C VAL A 16 12.06 3.68 0.66
N VAL A 17 11.83 4.36 1.79
CA VAL A 17 12.76 5.37 2.30
C VAL A 17 13.04 5.15 3.77
N GLN A 18 14.28 5.40 4.18
CA GLN A 18 14.67 5.39 5.58
C GLN A 18 14.74 6.83 6.10
N LEU A 19 13.89 7.14 7.08
CA LEU A 19 13.98 8.38 7.84
C LEU A 19 15.01 8.20 8.98
N PRO A 20 15.83 9.21 9.29
CA PRO A 20 16.91 9.07 10.28
C PRO A 20 16.42 8.76 11.71
N GLU A 21 15.16 9.04 12.03
CA GLU A 21 14.59 8.86 13.37
C GLU A 21 13.65 7.64 13.47
N ARG A 22 13.61 6.79 12.44
CA ARG A 22 12.73 5.62 12.42
C ARG A 22 13.56 4.33 12.42
N ASN A 23 13.11 3.34 13.20
CA ASN A 23 13.77 2.04 13.23
C ASN A 23 13.50 1.20 11.97
N TYR A 24 12.42 1.50 11.26
CA TYR A 24 12.01 0.78 10.06
C TYR A 24 11.79 1.77 8.92
N PRO A 25 12.08 1.37 7.67
CA PRO A 25 11.78 2.20 6.51
C PRO A 25 10.28 2.45 6.38
N GLY A 26 9.92 3.54 5.72
CA GLY A 26 8.56 3.86 5.30
C GLY A 26 8.37 3.67 3.80
N VAL A 27 7.11 3.71 3.37
CA VAL A 27 6.75 3.77 1.95
C VAL A 27 6.24 5.17 1.65
N VAL A 28 6.88 5.84 0.70
CA VAL A 28 6.38 7.07 0.08
C VAL A 28 5.42 6.67 -1.03
N ILE A 29 4.24 7.28 -1.01
CA ILE A 29 3.22 7.15 -2.06
C ILE A 29 3.18 8.47 -2.82
N GLN A 30 3.21 8.43 -4.15
CA GLN A 30 3.03 9.64 -4.95
C GLN A 30 1.64 10.26 -4.72
N GLY A 31 1.54 11.59 -4.79
CA GLY A 31 0.30 12.30 -4.42
C GLY A 31 -0.90 11.99 -5.32
N ASP A 32 -0.67 11.76 -6.61
CA ASP A 32 -1.68 11.32 -7.58
C ASP A 32 -2.15 9.89 -7.31
N THR A 33 -1.22 8.97 -7.04
CA THR A 33 -1.54 7.60 -6.63
C THR A 33 -2.35 7.60 -5.32
N LEU A 34 -1.94 8.39 -4.33
CA LEU A 34 -2.67 8.55 -3.07
C LEU A 34 -4.10 9.05 -3.30
N ASN A 35 -4.26 10.09 -4.14
CA ASN A 35 -5.57 10.62 -4.47
C ASN A 35 -6.45 9.58 -5.20
N GLY A 36 -5.87 8.78 -6.09
CA GLY A 36 -6.56 7.66 -6.74
C GLY A 36 -7.08 6.63 -5.74
N LEU A 37 -6.24 6.20 -4.80
CA LEU A 37 -6.62 5.25 -3.74
C LEU A 37 -7.79 5.77 -2.89
N VAL A 38 -7.74 7.05 -2.50
CA VAL A 38 -8.81 7.68 -1.72
C VAL A 38 -10.12 7.74 -2.50
N ARG A 39 -10.08 8.16 -3.78
CA ARG A 39 -11.26 8.21 -4.63
C ARG A 39 -11.90 6.84 -4.83
N SER A 40 -11.10 5.80 -5.09
CA SER A 40 -11.61 4.44 -5.19
C SER A 40 -12.29 3.97 -3.90
N LEU A 41 -11.76 4.36 -2.73
CA LEU A 41 -12.38 4.06 -1.44
C LEU A 41 -13.72 4.81 -1.26
N GLU A 42 -13.80 6.07 -1.65
CA GLU A 42 -15.04 6.86 -1.61
C GLU A 42 -16.12 6.25 -2.52
N GLU A 43 -15.75 5.81 -3.72
CA GLU A 43 -16.64 5.11 -4.66
C GLU A 43 -17.21 3.83 -4.02
N MET A 44 -16.36 3.00 -3.41
CA MET A 44 -16.79 1.81 -2.67
C MET A 44 -17.74 2.13 -1.50
N VAL A 45 -17.47 3.19 -0.74
CA VAL A 45 -18.36 3.62 0.35
C VAL A 45 -19.73 4.03 -0.20
N ASN A 46 -19.79 4.64 -1.38
CA ASN A 46 -21.05 5.00 -2.02
C ASN A 46 -21.83 3.77 -2.48
N LEU A 47 -21.15 2.76 -3.05
CA LEU A 47 -21.76 1.48 -3.43
C LEU A 47 -22.32 0.71 -2.23
N VAL A 48 -21.65 0.78 -1.07
CA VAL A 48 -22.20 0.20 0.18
C VAL A 48 -23.46 0.94 0.63
N LYS A 49 -23.52 2.26 0.44
CA LYS A 49 -24.64 3.10 0.89
C LYS A 49 -25.87 3.00 -0.01
N SER A 50 -25.70 2.79 -1.31
CA SER A 50 -26.81 2.64 -2.26
C SER A 50 -27.62 1.36 -1.99
N ASN A 51 -26.99 0.33 -1.40
CA ASN A 51 -27.62 -0.91 -0.93
C ASN A 51 -28.42 -1.63 -2.03
N GLN A 52 -27.97 -1.51 -3.29
CA GLN A 52 -28.52 -2.25 -4.42
C GLN A 52 -27.71 -3.53 -4.64
N SER A 53 -28.37 -4.60 -5.05
CA SER A 53 -27.71 -5.89 -5.30
C SER A 53 -26.72 -5.84 -6.47
N GLU A 54 -26.96 -4.97 -7.45
CA GLU A 54 -26.09 -4.78 -8.63
C GLU A 54 -24.76 -4.11 -8.24
N ASP A 55 -24.75 -3.30 -7.17
CA ASP A 55 -23.56 -2.60 -6.69
C ASP A 55 -22.56 -3.52 -5.94
N LEU A 56 -22.98 -4.74 -5.59
CA LEU A 56 -22.12 -5.68 -4.84
C LEU A 56 -20.98 -6.23 -5.69
N GLU A 57 -21.19 -6.41 -7.00
CA GLU A 57 -20.15 -6.87 -7.92
C GLU A 57 -19.09 -5.78 -8.11
N ASP A 58 -19.53 -4.55 -8.40
CA ASP A 58 -18.64 -3.39 -8.52
C ASP A 58 -17.86 -3.11 -7.23
N LEU A 59 -18.50 -3.28 -6.07
CA LEU A 59 -17.85 -3.16 -4.78
C LEU A 59 -16.75 -4.22 -4.61
N ALA A 60 -17.03 -5.48 -4.97
CA ALA A 60 -16.06 -6.57 -4.88
C ALA A 60 -14.85 -6.31 -5.79
N VAL A 61 -15.08 -5.82 -7.02
CA VAL A 61 -14.02 -5.43 -7.96
C VAL A 61 -13.18 -4.29 -7.38
N GLY A 62 -13.82 -3.24 -6.86
CA GLY A 62 -13.12 -2.10 -6.24
C GLY A 62 -12.25 -2.52 -5.05
N ILE A 63 -12.77 -3.38 -4.18
CA ILE A 63 -12.02 -3.93 -3.04
C ILE A 63 -10.82 -4.74 -3.51
N GLN A 64 -11.00 -5.58 -4.54
CA GLN A 64 -9.93 -6.40 -5.08
C GLN A 64 -8.81 -5.52 -5.66
N MET A 65 -9.15 -4.52 -6.48
CA MET A 65 -8.17 -3.61 -7.07
C MET A 65 -7.38 -2.84 -6.01
N LEU A 66 -8.07 -2.29 -5.00
CA LEU A 66 -7.42 -1.59 -3.89
C LEU A 66 -6.50 -2.53 -3.09
N ARG A 67 -6.95 -3.75 -2.82
CA ARG A 67 -6.15 -4.78 -2.14
C ARG A 67 -4.90 -5.13 -2.95
N GLU A 68 -5.00 -5.26 -4.27
CA GLU A 68 -3.88 -5.57 -5.15
C GLU A 68 -2.84 -4.44 -5.14
N GLN A 69 -3.25 -3.18 -5.25
CA GLN A 69 -2.35 -2.04 -5.21
C GLN A 69 -1.61 -1.93 -3.86
N LEU A 70 -2.33 -2.04 -2.75
CA LEU A 70 -1.71 -1.99 -1.41
C LEU A 70 -0.84 -3.23 -1.14
N SER A 71 -1.22 -4.41 -1.65
CA SER A 71 -0.40 -5.61 -1.53
C SER A 71 0.89 -5.49 -2.34
N ALA A 72 0.83 -4.93 -3.56
CA ALA A 72 2.02 -4.67 -4.36
C ALA A 72 2.99 -3.70 -3.66
N ALA A 73 2.46 -2.64 -3.02
CA ALA A 73 3.27 -1.71 -2.22
C ALA A 73 3.93 -2.42 -1.02
N ARG A 74 3.20 -3.27 -0.30
CA ARG A 74 3.75 -4.06 0.80
C ARG A 74 4.80 -5.06 0.31
N ASP A 75 4.52 -5.80 -0.76
CA ASP A 75 5.42 -6.84 -1.26
C ASP A 75 6.72 -6.19 -1.78
N PHE A 76 6.64 -5.00 -2.39
CA PHE A 76 7.81 -4.19 -2.76
C PHE A 76 8.61 -3.69 -1.55
N TYR A 77 7.92 -3.24 -0.49
CA TYR A 77 8.53 -2.90 0.79
C TYR A 77 9.28 -4.10 1.39
N GLU A 78 8.63 -5.25 1.48
CA GLU A 78 9.23 -6.47 2.04
C GLU A 78 10.46 -6.92 1.25
N ALA A 79 10.37 -6.89 -0.08
CA ALA A 79 11.50 -7.23 -0.95
C ALA A 79 12.67 -6.25 -0.77
N THR A 80 12.40 -4.97 -0.58
CA THR A 80 13.42 -3.95 -0.31
C THR A 80 14.08 -4.17 1.05
N CYS A 81 13.30 -4.39 2.11
CA CYS A 81 13.82 -4.70 3.44
C CYS A 81 14.71 -5.95 3.41
N ALA A 82 14.28 -7.02 2.72
CA ALA A 82 15.07 -8.25 2.59
C ALA A 82 16.40 -8.00 1.86
N LYS A 83 16.41 -7.20 0.79
CA LYS A 83 17.64 -6.82 0.07
C LYS A 83 18.61 -6.01 0.93
N GLN A 84 18.10 -5.20 1.84
CA GLN A 84 18.90 -4.36 2.75
C GLN A 84 19.22 -5.04 4.08
N GLY A 85 18.80 -6.29 4.30
CA GLY A 85 19.01 -7.01 5.56
C GLY A 85 18.22 -6.42 6.75
N ILE A 86 17.12 -5.72 6.48
CA ILE A 86 16.26 -5.09 7.49
C ILE A 86 15.12 -6.04 7.86
N GLU A 87 14.91 -6.27 9.16
CA GLU A 87 13.78 -7.06 9.65
C GLU A 87 12.46 -6.30 9.50
N LEU A 88 11.37 -7.03 9.31
CA LEU A 88 10.04 -6.43 9.14
C LEU A 88 9.45 -6.00 10.49
N PRO A 89 8.74 -4.86 10.56
CA PRO A 89 8.07 -4.39 11.78
C PRO A 89 6.79 -5.17 12.14
N TYR A 90 6.52 -6.28 11.45
CA TYR A 90 5.34 -7.10 11.62
C TYR A 90 5.68 -8.56 11.28
N SER A 91 4.92 -9.49 11.87
CA SER A 91 4.99 -10.89 11.46
C SER A 91 4.33 -11.08 10.09
N LYS A 92 4.98 -11.84 9.21
CA LYS A 92 4.31 -12.28 7.99
C LYS A 92 3.18 -13.22 8.39
N ARG A 93 1.94 -12.88 8.04
CA ARG A 93 0.85 -13.86 8.09
C ARG A 93 1.20 -14.98 7.12
N ILE A 94 1.39 -16.19 7.63
CA ILE A 94 1.47 -17.39 6.79
C ILE A 94 0.14 -17.48 6.04
N ARG A 95 0.14 -17.29 4.72
CA ARG A 95 -1.05 -17.48 3.91
C ARG A 95 -1.24 -18.99 3.74
N ASP A 96 -2.09 -19.59 4.58
CA ASP A 96 -2.62 -20.93 4.32
C ASP A 96 -3.36 -20.88 2.98
N HIS A 97 -2.76 -21.49 1.96
CA HIS A 97 -3.45 -21.80 0.72
C HIS A 97 -4.32 -23.03 1.00
N ARG A 98 -5.57 -22.80 1.38
CA ARG A 98 -6.63 -23.81 1.34
C ARG A 98 -7.61 -23.44 0.25
#